data_AF-A0A2E6SWQ6-F1
#
_entry.id   AF-A0A2E6SWQ6-F1
#
_cell.length_a   1.000
_cell.length_b   1.000
_cell.length_c   1.000
_cell.angle_alpha   90.00
_cell.angle_beta   90.00
_cell.angle_gamma   90.00
#
_symmetry.space_group_name_H-M   'P 1'
#
loop_
_entity.id
_entity.type
_entity.pdbx_description
1 polymer ?
#
loop_
_entity_poly.entity_id
_entity_poly.type
_entity_poly.pdbx_seq_one_letter_code
_entity_poly.pdbx_strand_id
1 'polypeptide(L)'
;MKDHQIDSIINNFLNDFNKMCQSERKDFLEREQTVNYEYGSEIKKYKVVYQVRKSKNIWLIEAVNNGFWIFKKRFPLFKITRKKDKINLTGLFTHSIKDFELKDLENKLKLYLSICKNQPNDIFTKS
;
A
#
# COMPACT_ATOMS: atom_id res chain seq x y z
N MET A 1 -4.08 -20.96 -9.88
CA MET A 1 -4.95 -19.76 -9.83
C MET A 1 -4.65 -18.88 -11.03
N LYS A 2 -5.66 -18.38 -11.75
CA LYS A 2 -5.50 -17.53 -12.94
C LYS A 2 -5.25 -16.06 -12.53
N ASP A 3 -4.65 -15.26 -13.40
CA ASP A 3 -4.32 -13.85 -13.09
C ASP A 3 -5.56 -13.00 -12.72
N HIS A 4 -6.70 -13.22 -13.38
CA HIS A 4 -7.96 -12.54 -13.03
C HIS A 4 -8.43 -12.84 -11.59
N GLN A 5 -8.17 -14.05 -11.09
CA GLN A 5 -8.51 -14.40 -9.70
C GLN A 5 -7.58 -13.69 -8.72
N ILE A 6 -6.29 -13.59 -9.05
CA ILE A 6 -5.31 -12.82 -8.25
C ILE A 6 -5.72 -11.34 -8.19
N ASP A 7 -6.06 -10.75 -9.35
CA ASP A 7 -6.50 -9.36 -9.43
C ASP A 7 -7.74 -9.11 -8.56
N SER A 8 -8.72 -10.02 -8.60
CA SER A 8 -9.92 -9.94 -7.76
C SER A 8 -9.58 -9.96 -6.26
N ILE A 9 -8.73 -10.90 -5.83
CA ILE A 9 -8.30 -11.00 -4.42
C ILE A 9 -7.59 -9.71 -3.97
N ILE A 10 -6.71 -9.17 -4.79
CA ILE A 10 -5.96 -7.94 -4.48
C ILE A 10 -6.88 -6.72 -4.43
N ASN A 11 -7.83 -6.61 -5.37
CA ASN A 11 -8.80 -5.52 -5.39
C ASN A 11 -9.76 -5.57 -4.19
N ASN A 12 -10.19 -6.77 -3.78
CA ASN A 12 -11.00 -6.95 -2.57
C ASN A 12 -10.22 -6.51 -1.32
N PHE A 13 -8.97 -6.94 -1.20
CA PHE A 13 -8.09 -6.46 -0.13
C PHE A 13 -7.96 -4.92 -0.16
N LEU A 14 -7.73 -4.31 -1.33
CA LEU A 14 -7.59 -2.85 -1.45
C LEU A 14 -8.85 -2.12 -0.98
N ASN A 15 -10.02 -2.63 -1.33
CA ASN A 15 -11.30 -2.08 -0.90
C ASN A 15 -11.44 -2.14 0.62
N ASP A 16 -11.13 -3.29 1.23
CA ASP A 16 -11.19 -3.46 2.68
C ASP A 16 -10.15 -2.59 3.40
N PHE A 17 -8.96 -2.47 2.82
CA PHE A 17 -7.91 -1.59 3.32
C PHE A 17 -8.34 -0.12 3.29
N ASN A 18 -8.89 0.37 2.17
CA ASN A 18 -9.39 1.74 2.07
C ASN A 18 -10.56 2.01 3.04
N LYS A 19 -11.47 1.05 3.21
CA LYS A 19 -12.55 1.16 4.22
C LYS A 19 -11.97 1.29 5.63
N MET A 20 -11.03 0.42 5.99
CA MET A 20 -10.33 0.46 7.28
C MET A 20 -9.63 1.80 7.51
N CYS A 21 -8.98 2.36 6.49
CA CYS A 21 -8.37 3.69 6.56
C CYS A 21 -9.42 4.80 6.79
N GLN A 22 -10.61 4.68 6.21
CA GLN A 22 -11.68 5.69 6.38
C GLN A 22 -12.37 5.61 7.74
N SER A 23 -12.53 4.40 8.29
CA SER A 23 -13.29 4.15 9.53
C SER A 23 -12.44 4.15 10.79
N GLU A 24 -11.32 3.43 10.77
CA GLU A 24 -10.52 3.10 11.98
C GLU A 24 -9.14 3.78 11.96
N ARG A 25 -8.50 3.87 10.78
CA ARG A 25 -7.10 4.29 10.63
C ARG A 25 -6.95 5.48 9.69
N LYS A 26 -7.57 6.60 10.06
CA LYS A 26 -7.53 7.84 9.25
C LYS A 26 -6.11 8.38 9.06
N ASP A 27 -5.21 8.08 9.99
CA ASP A 27 -3.77 8.39 9.89
C ASP A 27 -3.14 7.80 8.62
N PHE A 28 -3.65 6.68 8.09
CA PHE A 28 -3.14 6.10 6.85
C PHE A 28 -3.49 6.92 5.60
N LEU A 29 -4.47 7.82 5.69
CA LEU A 29 -4.89 8.70 4.60
C LEU A 29 -4.07 9.99 4.54
N GLU A 30 -3.05 10.12 5.39
CA GLU A 30 -2.15 11.27 5.43
C GLU A 30 -0.69 10.82 5.24
N ARG A 31 0.06 11.60 4.45
CA ARG A 31 1.50 11.40 4.23
C ARG A 31 2.23 12.71 4.38
N GLU A 32 3.39 12.69 5.03
CA GLU A 32 4.31 13.81 5.14
C GLU A 32 5.53 13.58 4.24
N GLN A 33 5.98 14.62 3.58
CA GLN A 33 7.24 14.61 2.84
C GLN A 33 8.01 15.88 3.16
N THR A 34 9.27 15.73 3.54
CA THR A 34 10.19 16.87 3.62
C THR A 34 10.55 17.31 2.20
N VAL A 35 10.28 18.56 1.87
CA VAL A 35 10.62 19.18 0.59
C VAL A 35 11.70 20.21 0.83
N ASN A 36 12.81 20.06 0.11
CA ASN A 36 13.94 20.98 0.18
C ASN A 36 13.80 22.06 -0.89
N TYR A 37 13.89 23.31 -0.47
CA TYR A 37 14.00 24.49 -1.32
C TYR A 37 15.36 25.14 -1.09
N GLU A 38 15.74 26.08 -1.97
CA GLU A 38 17.02 26.80 -1.88
C GLU A 38 17.20 27.54 -0.54
N TYR A 39 16.11 27.96 0.10
CA TYR A 39 16.12 28.72 1.35
C TYR A 39 15.72 27.91 2.59
N GLY A 40 15.56 26.58 2.48
CA GLY A 40 15.24 25.72 3.62
C GLY A 40 14.35 24.53 3.29
N SER A 41 14.02 23.74 4.31
CA SER A 41 13.18 22.54 4.20
C SER A 41 11.82 22.75 4.87
N GLU A 42 10.76 22.24 4.23
CA GLU A 42 9.40 22.30 4.76
C GLU A 42 8.76 20.90 4.77
N ILE A 43 7.96 20.59 5.79
CA ILE A 43 7.15 19.37 5.81
C ILE A 43 5.82 19.63 5.09
N LYS A 44 5.61 18.96 3.96
CA LYS A 44 4.33 18.97 3.25
C LYS A 44 3.46 17.78 3.62
N LYS A 45 2.20 18.05 3.96
CA LYS A 45 1.16 17.04 4.22
C LYS A 45 0.31 16.78 2.99
N TYR A 46 0.03 15.51 2.70
CA TYR A 46 -0.77 15.06 1.58
C TYR A 46 -1.91 14.19 2.06
N LYS A 47 -3.14 14.52 1.66
CA LYS A 47 -4.27 13.58 1.73
C LYS A 47 -4.20 12.62 0.57
N VAL A 48 -4.29 11.32 0.86
CA VAL A 48 -4.06 10.24 -0.12
C VAL A 48 -5.19 9.24 -0.17
N VAL A 49 -5.27 8.51 -1.28
CA VAL A 49 -6.09 7.30 -1.45
C VAL A 49 -5.20 6.19 -1.95
N TYR A 50 -5.44 4.95 -1.51
CA TYR A 50 -4.66 3.80 -1.97
C TYR A 50 -5.25 3.22 -3.25
N GLN A 51 -4.35 2.91 -4.19
CA GLN A 51 -4.68 2.26 -5.44
C GLN A 51 -3.68 1.14 -5.75
N VAL A 52 -4.07 0.24 -6.65
CA VAL A 52 -3.20 -0.81 -7.19
C VAL A 52 -2.69 -0.37 -8.55
N ARG A 53 -1.38 -0.49 -8.76
CA ARG A 53 -0.72 -0.41 -10.04
C ARG A 53 -0.12 -1.76 -10.40
N LYS A 54 -0.64 -2.38 -11.46
CA LYS A 54 -0.18 -3.68 -11.95
C LYS A 54 0.86 -3.51 -13.06
N SER A 55 1.90 -4.34 -13.03
CA SER A 55 2.84 -4.54 -14.14
C SER A 55 3.31 -5.99 -14.17
N LYS A 56 2.93 -6.73 -15.22
CA LYS A 56 3.23 -8.16 -15.37
C LYS A 56 2.86 -8.95 -14.10
N ASN A 57 3.86 -9.53 -13.43
CA ASN A 57 3.74 -10.35 -12.21
C ASN A 57 3.90 -9.52 -10.92
N ILE A 58 3.69 -8.20 -10.99
CA ILE A 58 3.89 -7.28 -9.88
C ILE A 58 2.62 -6.45 -9.69
N TRP A 59 2.15 -6.37 -8.45
CA TRP A 59 1.11 -5.46 -8.01
C TRP A 59 1.71 -4.54 -6.96
N LEU A 60 1.76 -3.24 -7.27
CA LEU A 60 2.21 -2.23 -6.34
C LEU A 60 0.98 -1.54 -5.75
N ILE A 61 0.86 -1.58 -4.42
CA ILE A 61 -0.15 -0.81 -3.70
C ILE A 61 0.53 0.49 -3.28
N GLU A 62 -0.05 1.62 -3.67
CA GLU A 62 0.51 2.94 -3.44
C GLU A 62 -0.56 3.93 -3.01
N ALA A 63 -0.22 4.80 -2.06
CA ALA A 63 -0.98 5.98 -1.71
C ALA A 63 -0.72 7.07 -2.75
N VAL A 64 -1.79 7.71 -3.23
CA VAL A 64 -1.70 8.76 -4.24
C VAL A 64 -2.52 9.96 -3.78
N ASN A 65 -1.94 11.15 -3.86
CA ASN A 65 -2.66 12.36 -3.49
C ASN A 65 -3.67 12.78 -4.58
N ASN A 66 -4.76 13.39 -4.14
CA ASN A 66 -5.74 14.02 -5.03
C ASN A 66 -5.18 15.35 -5.56
N GLY A 67 -4.35 15.28 -6.60
CA GLY A 67 -3.84 16.43 -7.34
C GLY A 67 -4.03 16.27 -8.85
N PHE A 68 -3.75 17.34 -9.62
CA PHE A 68 -3.70 17.30 -11.08
C PHE A 68 -2.81 16.15 -11.55
N TRP A 69 -3.21 15.41 -12.60
CA TRP A 69 -2.62 14.11 -12.97
C TRP A 69 -1.09 14.13 -13.14
N ILE A 70 -0.53 15.27 -13.57
CA ILE A 70 0.92 15.50 -13.75
C ILE A 70 1.70 15.81 -12.45
N PHE A 71 1.02 16.16 -11.35
CA PHE A 71 1.64 16.49 -10.06
C PHE A 71 1.29 15.50 -8.95
N LYS A 72 0.75 14.33 -9.31
CA LYS A 72 0.41 13.30 -8.32
C LYS A 72 1.66 12.75 -7.65
N LYS A 73 1.80 13.03 -6.35
CA LYS A 73 2.74 12.36 -5.46
C LYS A 73 2.24 10.96 -5.16
N ARG A 74 3.17 10.00 -5.21
CA ARG A 74 2.91 8.59 -4.97
C ARG A 74 3.80 8.11 -3.84
N PHE A 75 3.20 7.42 -2.89
CA PHE A 75 3.86 6.88 -1.71
C PHE A 75 3.63 5.37 -1.73
N PRO A 76 4.65 4.58 -2.11
CA PRO A 76 4.53 3.13 -2.12
C PRO A 76 4.11 2.61 -0.74
N LEU A 77 3.27 1.58 -0.67
CA LEU A 77 2.93 0.94 0.62
C LEU A 77 3.57 -0.44 0.70
N PHE A 78 3.18 -1.31 -0.23
CA PHE A 78 3.77 -2.63 -0.36
C PHE A 78 3.65 -3.14 -1.79
N LYS A 79 4.46 -4.15 -2.08
CA LYS A 79 4.58 -4.76 -3.40
C LYS A 79 4.29 -6.26 -3.29
N ILE A 80 3.41 -6.75 -4.15
CA ILE A 80 3.16 -8.17 -4.36
C ILE A 80 3.92 -8.59 -5.60
N THR A 81 4.79 -9.59 -5.50
CA THR A 81 5.48 -10.16 -6.66
C THR A 81 5.21 -11.65 -6.77
N ARG A 82 4.86 -12.11 -7.97
CA ARG A 82 4.68 -13.52 -8.29
C ARG A 82 5.89 -14.08 -9.00
N LYS A 83 6.38 -15.23 -8.53
CA LYS A 83 7.40 -16.04 -9.17
C LYS A 83 6.89 -17.48 -9.26
N LYS A 84 6.39 -17.88 -10.43
CA LYS A 84 5.69 -19.16 -10.66
C LYS A 84 4.51 -19.31 -9.68
N ASP A 85 4.58 -20.28 -8.77
CA ASP A 85 3.54 -20.58 -7.77
C ASP A 85 3.82 -19.96 -6.39
N LYS A 86 4.89 -19.17 -6.29
CA LYS A 86 5.25 -18.43 -5.08
C LYS A 86 4.89 -16.96 -5.18
N ILE A 87 4.48 -16.40 -4.06
CA ILE A 87 4.19 -14.97 -3.90
C ILE A 87 5.07 -14.41 -2.79
N ASN A 88 5.50 -13.16 -2.99
CA ASN A 88 6.16 -12.34 -2.00
C ASN A 88 5.35 -11.05 -1.79
N LEU A 89 5.06 -10.72 -0.54
CA LEU A 89 4.57 -9.41 -0.10
C LEU A 89 5.73 -8.65 0.54
N THR A 90 6.16 -7.56 -0.08
CA THR A 90 7.21 -6.69 0.45
C THR A 90 6.57 -5.41 0.97
N GLY A 91 6.42 -5.32 2.29
CA GLY A 91 6.06 -4.09 2.98
C GLY A 91 7.20 -3.09 2.89
N LEU A 92 6.97 -1.92 2.27
CA LEU A 92 8.03 -0.91 2.10
C LEU A 92 8.18 -0.05 3.37
N PHE A 93 7.09 0.09 4.12
CA PHE A 93 7.03 0.80 5.39
C PHE A 93 6.42 -0.07 6.50
N THR A 94 6.31 -1.39 6.24
CA THR A 94 5.57 -2.34 7.06
C THR A 94 6.24 -3.71 7.07
N HIS A 95 5.49 -4.74 7.45
CA HIS A 95 5.92 -6.12 7.45
C HIS A 95 5.99 -6.73 6.05
N SER A 96 7.03 -7.53 5.80
CA SER A 96 7.15 -8.35 4.58
C SER A 96 6.80 -9.80 4.87
N ILE A 97 5.98 -10.42 4.01
CA ILE A 97 5.64 -11.85 4.06
C ILE A 97 6.23 -12.50 2.81
N LYS A 98 7.25 -13.34 3.00
CA LYS A 98 8.01 -13.93 1.89
C LYS A 98 7.61 -15.37 1.58
N ASP A 99 7.80 -15.75 0.32
CA ASP A 99 7.85 -17.09 -0.26
C ASP A 99 6.71 -18.05 0.14
N PHE A 100 5.47 -17.55 0.12
CA PHE A 100 4.27 -18.35 0.37
C PHE A 100 3.61 -18.83 -0.92
N GLU A 101 2.75 -19.84 -0.81
CA GLU A 101 2.08 -20.42 -1.98
C GLU A 101 0.96 -19.51 -2.49
N LEU A 102 0.75 -19.50 -3.80
CA LEU A 102 -0.29 -18.69 -4.44
C LEU A 102 -1.69 -18.89 -3.83
N LYS A 103 -1.99 -20.11 -3.36
CA LYS A 103 -3.26 -20.45 -2.71
C LYS A 103 -3.48 -19.73 -1.38
N ASP A 104 -2.39 -19.31 -0.72
CA ASP A 104 -2.45 -18.65 0.59
C ASP A 104 -2.59 -17.12 0.47
N LEU A 105 -2.61 -16.57 -0.74
CA LEU A 105 -2.60 -15.12 -0.99
C LEU A 105 -3.66 -14.36 -0.21
N GLU A 106 -4.91 -14.83 -0.26
CA GLU A 106 -6.00 -14.17 0.43
C GLU A 106 -5.79 -14.16 1.95
N ASN A 107 -5.37 -15.29 2.53
CA ASN A 107 -5.08 -15.40 3.95
C ASN A 107 -3.90 -14.52 4.37
N LYS A 108 -2.86 -14.43 3.54
CA LYS A 108 -1.70 -13.55 3.81
C LYS A 108 -2.07 -12.07 3.70
N LEU A 109 -2.96 -11.68 2.79
CA LEU A 109 -3.47 -10.32 2.70
C LEU A 109 -4.36 -9.94 3.89
N LYS A 110 -5.20 -10.87 4.38
CA LYS A 110 -5.97 -10.70 5.63
C LYS A 110 -5.05 -10.52 6.84
N LEU A 111 -4.01 -11.34 6.95
CA LEU A 111 -2.98 -11.19 7.98
C LEU A 111 -2.30 -9.81 7.89
N TYR A 112 -1.91 -9.40 6.69
CA TYR A 112 -1.29 -8.09 6.47
C TYR A 112 -2.22 -6.93 6.85
N LEU A 113 -3.52 -7.03 6.54
CA LEU A 113 -4.53 -6.04 6.97
C LEU A 113 -4.60 -5.94 8.49
N SER A 114 -4.59 -7.08 9.19
CA SER A 114 -4.55 -7.12 10.67
C SER A 114 -3.26 -6.49 11.22
N ILE A 115 -2.11 -6.78 10.62
CA ILE A 115 -0.83 -6.14 10.99
C ILE A 115 -0.94 -4.62 10.85
N CYS A 116 -1.53 -4.12 9.77
CA CYS A 116 -1.73 -2.69 9.55
C CYS A 116 -2.63 -2.06 10.62
N LYS A 117 -3.75 -2.71 10.96
CA LYS A 117 -4.65 -2.24 12.03
C LYS A 117 -3.95 -2.09 13.37
N ASN A 118 -3.03 -2.99 13.69
CA ASN A 118 -2.34 -3.04 14.98
C ASN A 118 -1.04 -2.21 15.05
N GLN A 119 -0.65 -1.53 13.97
CA GLN A 119 0.50 -0.63 14.02
C GLN A 119 0.23 0.58 14.93
N PRO A 120 1.27 1.18 15.54
CA PRO A 120 1.15 2.48 16.18
C PRO A 120 0.52 3.53 15.24
N ASN A 121 -0.17 4.51 15.82
CA ASN A 121 -0.64 5.67 15.06
C ASN A 121 0.54 6.45 14.47
N ASP A 122 0.33 7.10 13.33
CA ASP A 122 1.28 7.99 12.64
C ASP A 122 2.54 7.33 12.06
N ILE A 123 2.67 6.00 12.14
CA ILE A 123 3.84 5.28 11.59
C ILE A 123 3.96 5.48 10.07
N PHE A 124 2.84 5.69 9.39
CA PHE A 124 2.78 5.95 7.94
C PHE A 124 2.88 7.42 7.58
N THR A 125 2.53 8.31 8.51
CA THR A 125 2.52 9.74 8.22
C THR A 125 3.94 10.21 7.92
N LYS A 126 4.95 9.75 8.67
CA LYS A 126 6.34 10.27 8.62
C LYS A 126 7.32 9.45 7.78
N SER A 127 6.86 8.38 7.12
CA SER A 127 7.71 7.40 6.41
C SER A 127 7.82 7.62 4.91
#